data_AF-A0A367CD05-F1
#
_entry.id   AF-A0A367CD05-F1
#
_cell.length_a   1.000
_cell.length_b   1.000
_cell.length_c   1.000
_cell.angle_alpha   90.00
_cell.angle_beta   90.00
_cell.angle_gamma   90.00
#
_symmetry.space_group_name_H-M   'P 1'
#
loop_
_entity.id
_entity.type
_entity.pdbx_description
1 polymer ?
#
loop_
_entity_poly.entity_id
_entity_poly.type
_entity_poly.pdbx_seq_one_letter_code
_entity_poly.pdbx_strand_id
1 'polypeptide(L)'
;MVTIAELISLAADSSLAEVMIDLEMKVSGRTKEDIWGEMARNLVAMEQAVEKGLTGVASMTGFSGGDAPKLTDYLEKMSPFSGKNTLQVARNAIATNELNASMGVICATPTAGSAGVCAGVITMMKEVHGVNENQQVNFLFTAGAVGLAIANQASISGAQGGCQAEVGFC
;
A
#
# COMPACT_ATOMS: atom_id res chain seq x y z
N MET A 1 -5.87 18.90 14.42
CA MET A 1 -4.69 18.24 13.83
C MET A 1 -4.43 17.02 14.69
N VAL A 2 -4.28 15.83 14.10
CA VAL A 2 -4.11 14.57 14.85
C VAL A 2 -2.62 14.21 14.86
N THR A 3 -2.07 13.93 16.04
CA THR A 3 -0.69 13.49 16.29
C THR A 3 -0.63 11.99 16.59
N ILE A 4 0.57 11.39 16.54
CA ILE A 4 0.77 9.98 16.92
C ILE A 4 0.37 9.72 18.38
N ALA A 5 0.70 10.63 19.30
CA ALA A 5 0.32 10.48 20.70
C ALA A 5 -1.21 10.50 20.89
N GLU A 6 -1.92 11.35 20.15
CA GLU A 6 -3.38 11.39 20.16
C GLU A 6 -3.99 10.12 19.55
N LEU A 7 -3.43 9.59 18.44
CA LEU A 7 -3.88 8.31 17.87
C LEU A 7 -3.75 7.16 18.87
N ILE A 8 -2.63 7.07 19.58
CA ILE A 8 -2.42 6.05 20.62
C ILE A 8 -3.45 6.23 21.74
N SER A 9 -3.69 7.46 22.18
CA SER A 9 -4.69 7.73 23.22
C SER A 9 -6.12 7.39 22.77
N LEU A 10 -6.48 7.66 21.52
CA LEU A 10 -7.81 7.36 20.96
C LEU A 10 -8.01 5.86 20.73
N ALA A 11 -6.94 5.14 20.41
CA ALA A 11 -6.96 3.70 20.24
C ALA A 11 -6.83 2.92 21.56
N ALA A 12 -6.82 3.58 22.73
CA ALA A 12 -6.64 2.91 24.02
C ALA A 12 -7.69 1.80 24.27
N ASP A 13 -8.93 2.06 23.85
CA ASP A 13 -10.06 1.12 24.00
C ASP A 13 -10.51 0.49 22.67
N SER A 14 -9.76 0.73 21.57
CA SER A 14 -10.13 0.27 20.22
C SER A 14 -8.90 -0.04 19.36
N SER A 15 -9.05 -0.08 18.03
CA SER A 15 -7.91 -0.25 17.11
C SER A 15 -7.66 1.04 16.33
N LEU A 16 -6.44 1.25 15.85
CA LEU A 16 -6.14 2.38 14.95
C LEU A 16 -7.04 2.41 13.71
N ALA A 17 -7.46 1.24 13.22
CA ALA A 17 -8.40 1.13 12.12
C ALA A 17 -9.77 1.72 12.46
N GLU A 18 -10.33 1.36 13.62
CA GLU A 18 -11.62 1.88 14.10
C GLU A 18 -11.53 3.39 14.37
N VAL A 19 -10.45 3.86 14.99
CA VAL A 19 -10.22 5.31 15.19
C VAL A 19 -10.22 6.06 13.85
N MET A 20 -9.57 5.50 12.82
CA MET A 20 -9.52 6.12 11.50
C MET A 20 -10.88 6.13 10.81
N ILE A 21 -11.65 5.04 10.92
CA ILE A 21 -13.02 4.96 10.40
C ILE A 21 -13.90 6.02 11.08
N ASP A 22 -13.86 6.10 12.42
CA ASP A 22 -14.64 7.07 13.18
C ASP A 22 -14.27 8.52 12.84
N LEU A 23 -12.97 8.77 12.63
CA LEU A 23 -12.50 10.08 12.19
C LEU A 23 -13.01 10.42 10.79
N GLU A 24 -12.91 9.49 9.85
CA GLU A 24 -13.39 9.68 8.48
C GLU A 24 -14.91 9.89 8.43
N MET A 25 -15.69 9.17 9.25
CA MET A 25 -17.12 9.38 9.41
C MET A 25 -17.43 10.80 9.89
N LYS A 26 -16.68 11.32 10.88
CA LYS A 26 -16.86 12.68 11.41
C LYS A 26 -16.50 13.76 10.38
N VAL A 27 -15.46 13.53 9.57
CA VAL A 27 -14.98 14.50 8.58
C VAL A 27 -15.86 14.52 7.33
N SER A 28 -16.23 13.34 6.81
CA SER A 28 -16.96 13.21 5.55
C SER A 28 -18.49 13.22 5.71
N GLY A 29 -19.00 12.90 6.91
CA GLY A 29 -20.43 12.68 7.16
C GLY A 29 -20.97 11.37 6.58
N ARG A 30 -20.10 10.49 6.07
CA ARG A 30 -20.48 9.21 5.44
C ARG A 30 -20.67 8.09 6.47
N THR A 31 -21.36 7.04 6.06
CA THR A 31 -21.55 5.84 6.90
C THR A 31 -20.28 4.99 6.98
N LYS A 32 -20.18 4.15 8.01
CA LYS A 32 -19.08 3.20 8.17
C LYS A 32 -19.01 2.25 6.97
N GLU A 33 -20.16 1.82 6.48
CA GLU A 33 -20.31 0.91 5.35
C GLU A 33 -19.78 1.54 4.05
N ASP A 34 -20.06 2.82 3.81
CA ASP A 34 -19.57 3.53 2.63
C ASP A 34 -18.05 3.70 2.64
N ILE A 35 -17.49 4.05 3.80
CA ILE A 35 -16.04 4.27 4.00
C ILE A 35 -15.29 2.93 3.88
N TRP A 36 -15.79 1.90 4.57
CA TRP A 36 -15.22 0.56 4.50
C TRP A 36 -15.28 0.00 3.08
N GLY A 37 -16.43 0.13 2.41
CA GLY A 37 -16.63 -0.33 1.04
C GLY A 37 -15.73 0.39 0.03
N GLU A 38 -15.39 1.65 0.26
CA GLU A 38 -14.39 2.34 -0.55
C GLU A 38 -12.97 1.81 -0.33
N MET A 39 -12.57 1.62 0.92
CA MET A 39 -11.27 1.04 1.23
C MET A 39 -11.12 -0.38 0.68
N ALA A 40 -12.19 -1.17 0.69
CA ALA A 40 -12.23 -2.49 0.05
C ALA A 40 -12.04 -2.40 -1.48
N ARG A 41 -12.64 -1.41 -2.16
CA ARG A 41 -12.37 -1.17 -3.60
C ARG A 41 -10.91 -0.78 -3.85
N ASN A 42 -10.31 0.01 -2.97
CA ASN A 42 -8.90 0.36 -3.05
C ASN A 42 -8.00 -0.88 -2.92
N LEU A 43 -8.33 -1.78 -1.99
CA LEU A 43 -7.65 -3.07 -1.85
C LEU A 43 -7.74 -3.89 -3.15
N VAL A 44 -8.92 -4.01 -3.75
CA VAL A 44 -9.09 -4.71 -5.04
C VAL A 44 -8.20 -4.09 -6.13
N ALA A 45 -8.12 -2.76 -6.20
CA ALA A 45 -7.25 -2.09 -7.17
C ALA A 45 -5.76 -2.39 -6.92
N MET A 46 -5.33 -2.49 -5.66
CA MET A 46 -3.96 -2.90 -5.30
C MET A 46 -3.66 -4.34 -5.74
N GLU A 47 -4.57 -5.27 -5.46
CA GLU A 47 -4.42 -6.69 -5.84
C GLU A 47 -4.33 -6.86 -7.35
N GLN A 48 -5.25 -6.22 -8.09
CA GLN A 48 -5.25 -6.24 -9.55
C GLN A 48 -4.00 -5.61 -10.15
N ALA A 49 -3.44 -4.58 -9.50
CA ALA A 49 -2.22 -3.94 -9.95
C ALA A 49 -1.01 -4.88 -9.84
N VAL A 50 -0.88 -5.59 -8.71
CA VAL A 50 0.15 -6.61 -8.52
C VAL A 50 -0.01 -7.75 -9.53
N GLU A 51 -1.22 -8.30 -9.67
CA GLU A 51 -1.51 -9.41 -10.60
C GLU A 51 -1.14 -9.05 -12.05
N LYS A 52 -1.58 -7.87 -12.53
CA LYS A 52 -1.26 -7.41 -13.88
C LYS A 52 0.23 -7.17 -14.07
N GLY A 53 0.90 -6.54 -13.10
CA GLY A 53 2.35 -6.30 -13.18
C GLY A 53 3.16 -7.59 -13.25
N LEU A 54 2.73 -8.64 -12.54
CA LEU A 54 3.37 -9.96 -12.55
C LEU A 54 3.30 -10.65 -13.92
N THR A 55 2.37 -10.26 -14.80
CA THR A 55 2.29 -10.81 -16.17
C THR A 55 3.40 -10.31 -17.09
N GLY A 56 4.14 -9.27 -16.68
CA GLY A 56 5.18 -8.63 -17.48
C GLY A 56 4.62 -7.47 -18.28
N VAL A 57 4.78 -6.27 -17.72
CA VAL A 57 4.42 -5.00 -18.36
C VAL A 57 5.67 -4.18 -18.64
N ALA A 58 5.60 -3.28 -19.61
CA ALA A 58 6.71 -2.39 -19.96
C ALA A 58 6.27 -0.93 -19.95
N SER A 59 7.15 -0.07 -19.46
CA SER A 59 6.95 1.37 -19.49
C SER A 59 6.86 1.93 -20.91
N MET A 60 6.13 3.04 -21.05
CA MET A 60 6.00 3.73 -22.34
C MET A 60 7.33 4.24 -22.91
N THR A 61 8.31 4.50 -22.05
CA THR A 61 9.65 4.97 -22.43
C THR A 61 10.61 3.81 -22.77
N GLY A 62 10.26 2.58 -22.38
CA GLY A 62 11.12 1.41 -22.53
C GLY A 62 12.25 1.31 -21.50
N PHE A 63 12.29 2.16 -20.47
CA PHE A 63 13.36 2.15 -19.45
C PHE A 63 13.14 1.14 -18.32
N SER A 64 11.89 0.80 -18.02
CA SER A 64 11.51 -0.21 -17.02
C SER A 64 10.48 -1.19 -17.58
N GLY A 65 10.47 -2.42 -17.03
CA GLY A 65 9.52 -3.45 -17.41
C GLY A 65 10.06 -4.87 -17.41
N GLY A 66 9.23 -5.82 -16.99
CA GLY A 66 9.52 -7.24 -17.02
C GLY A 66 10.42 -7.73 -15.90
N ASP A 67 10.73 -6.92 -14.89
CA ASP A 67 11.51 -7.35 -13.74
C ASP A 67 10.68 -8.16 -12.75
N ALA A 68 9.38 -7.87 -12.61
CA ALA A 68 8.49 -8.67 -11.77
C ALA A 68 8.44 -10.16 -12.17
N PRO A 69 8.25 -10.54 -13.45
CA PRO A 69 8.38 -11.93 -13.90
C PRO A 69 9.75 -12.56 -13.64
N LYS A 70 10.84 -11.82 -13.86
CA LYS A 70 12.21 -12.32 -13.59
C LYS A 70 12.40 -12.63 -12.11
N LEU A 71 11.81 -11.83 -11.22
CA LEU A 71 11.83 -12.08 -9.79
C LEU A 71 10.96 -13.26 -9.38
N THR A 72 9.82 -13.49 -10.05
CA THR A 72 9.03 -14.73 -9.89
C THR A 72 9.88 -15.94 -10.24
N ASP A 73 10.50 -15.94 -11.42
CA ASP A 73 11.41 -16.99 -11.87
C ASP A 73 12.55 -17.25 -10.86
N TYR A 74 13.13 -16.19 -10.31
CA TYR A 74 14.19 -16.30 -9.32
C TYR A 74 13.70 -16.91 -8.00
N LEU A 75 12.53 -16.49 -7.50
CA LEU A 75 11.92 -17.01 -6.26
C LEU A 75 11.56 -18.49 -6.35
N GLU A 76 11.23 -18.99 -7.54
CA GLU A 76 10.95 -20.41 -7.79
C GLU A 76 12.22 -21.26 -7.85
N LYS A 77 13.27 -20.75 -8.51
CA LYS A 77 14.49 -21.51 -8.81
C LYS A 77 15.56 -21.39 -7.72
N MET A 78 15.57 -20.29 -6.98
CA MET A 78 16.67 -19.93 -6.09
C MET A 78 16.18 -19.60 -4.67
N SER A 79 17.12 -19.55 -3.73
CA SER A 79 16.87 -19.08 -2.37
C SER A 79 17.53 -17.70 -2.17
N PRO A 80 16.76 -16.60 -2.11
CA PRO A 80 17.32 -15.27 -1.87
C PRO A 80 17.94 -15.16 -0.49
N PHE A 81 19.09 -14.47 -0.40
CA PHE A 81 19.77 -14.17 0.87
C PHE A 81 18.89 -13.35 1.82
N SER A 82 18.06 -12.44 1.30
CA SER A 82 17.12 -11.62 2.08
C SER A 82 15.90 -12.38 2.61
N GLY A 83 15.76 -13.67 2.26
CA GLY A 83 14.59 -14.48 2.56
C GLY A 83 13.47 -14.34 1.51
N LYS A 84 12.69 -15.41 1.34
CA LYS A 84 11.66 -15.48 0.29
C LYS A 84 10.58 -14.41 0.47
N ASN A 85 10.06 -14.23 1.68
CA ASN A 85 8.98 -13.28 1.96
C ASN A 85 9.42 -11.84 1.66
N THR A 86 10.65 -11.46 2.05
CA THR A 86 11.19 -10.12 1.78
C THR A 86 11.28 -9.86 0.27
N LEU A 87 11.82 -10.82 -0.48
CA LEU A 87 11.92 -10.66 -1.93
C LEU A 87 10.54 -10.71 -2.62
N GLN A 88 9.58 -11.44 -2.06
CA GLN A 88 8.19 -11.48 -2.55
C GLN A 88 7.48 -10.13 -2.38
N VAL A 89 7.68 -9.44 -1.25
CA VAL A 89 7.22 -8.06 -1.07
C VAL A 89 7.82 -7.14 -2.13
N ALA A 90 9.15 -7.22 -2.32
CA ALA A 90 9.83 -6.40 -3.33
C ALA A 90 9.34 -6.69 -4.75
N ARG A 91 9.14 -7.97 -5.11
CA ARG A 91 8.56 -8.40 -6.39
C ARG A 91 7.18 -7.77 -6.59
N ASN A 92 6.29 -7.88 -5.60
CA ASN A 92 4.93 -7.36 -5.72
C ASN A 92 4.93 -5.83 -5.82
N ALA A 93 5.80 -5.14 -5.09
CA ALA A 93 5.98 -3.69 -5.22
C ALA A 93 6.49 -3.27 -6.60
N ILE A 94 7.48 -4.00 -7.15
CA ILE A 94 7.97 -3.78 -8.52
C ILE A 94 6.86 -4.01 -9.53
N ALA A 95 6.07 -5.08 -9.38
CA ALA A 95 4.93 -5.34 -10.27
C ALA A 95 3.96 -4.16 -10.33
N THR A 96 3.55 -3.61 -9.18
CA THR A 96 2.68 -2.43 -9.12
C THR A 96 3.34 -1.20 -9.75
N ASN A 97 4.63 -0.95 -9.49
CA ASN A 97 5.33 0.22 -10.01
C ASN A 97 5.62 0.11 -11.51
N GLU A 98 5.87 -1.08 -12.04
CA GLU A 98 5.99 -1.32 -13.48
C GLU A 98 4.64 -1.09 -14.18
N LEU A 99 3.52 -1.50 -13.56
CA LEU A 99 2.18 -1.19 -14.09
C LEU A 99 1.88 0.30 -14.07
N ASN A 100 2.27 1.01 -13.01
CA ASN A 100 2.19 2.47 -12.96
C ASN A 100 3.00 3.11 -14.10
N ALA A 101 4.24 2.64 -14.32
CA ALA A 101 5.10 3.14 -15.40
C ALA A 101 4.56 2.81 -16.81
N SER A 102 3.73 1.78 -16.95
CA SER A 102 2.99 1.46 -18.17
C SER A 102 1.64 2.18 -18.28
N MET A 103 1.37 3.18 -17.43
CA MET A 103 0.11 3.95 -17.38
C MET A 103 -1.13 3.09 -17.05
N GLY A 104 -0.93 1.96 -16.35
CA GLY A 104 -2.02 1.13 -15.85
C GLY A 104 -2.70 1.71 -14.61
N VAL A 105 -3.83 1.10 -14.23
CA VAL A 105 -4.59 1.52 -13.04
C VAL A 105 -3.91 0.99 -11.78
N ILE A 106 -3.60 1.89 -10.85
CA ILE A 106 -3.00 1.61 -9.53
C ILE A 106 -3.75 2.35 -8.43
N CYS A 107 -3.57 1.92 -7.17
CA CYS A 107 -4.04 2.65 -5.99
C CYS A 107 -2.88 3.44 -5.38
N ALA A 108 -2.98 4.77 -5.35
CA ALA A 108 -1.94 5.63 -4.79
C ALA A 108 -1.85 5.47 -3.27
N THR A 109 -0.62 5.33 -2.75
CA THR A 109 -0.35 5.20 -1.31
C THR A 109 1.01 5.82 -0.97
N PRO A 110 1.10 7.07 -0.50
CA PRO A 110 0.15 8.16 -0.72
C PRO A 110 0.22 8.74 -2.15
N THR A 111 1.31 8.54 -2.88
CA THR A 111 1.45 8.99 -4.28
C THR A 111 1.47 7.79 -5.24
N ALA A 112 1.43 8.07 -6.54
CA ALA A 112 1.60 7.02 -7.56
C ALA A 112 3.01 6.40 -7.51
N GLY A 113 4.04 7.16 -7.11
CA GLY A 113 5.42 6.69 -7.06
C GLY A 113 5.69 5.66 -5.96
N SER A 114 4.94 5.73 -4.86
CA SER A 114 5.04 4.83 -3.70
C SER A 114 3.98 3.72 -3.67
N ALA A 115 3.10 3.66 -4.68
CA ALA A 115 1.94 2.78 -4.74
C ALA A 115 2.26 1.28 -4.55
N GLY A 116 3.46 0.84 -4.91
CA GLY A 116 3.89 -0.54 -4.73
C GLY A 116 4.15 -0.97 -3.29
N VAL A 117 4.38 -0.07 -2.34
CA VAL A 117 4.82 -0.45 -0.98
C VAL A 117 3.70 -1.17 -0.22
N CYS A 118 2.57 -0.49 0.01
CA CYS A 118 1.42 -1.08 0.70
C CYS A 118 0.88 -2.29 -0.05
N ALA A 119 0.77 -2.19 -1.38
CA ALA A 119 0.32 -3.30 -2.23
C ALA A 119 1.23 -4.53 -2.08
N GLY A 120 2.55 -4.33 -2.08
CA GLY A 120 3.52 -5.41 -1.96
C GLY A 120 3.46 -6.12 -0.61
N VAL A 121 3.32 -5.38 0.48
CA VAL A 121 3.20 -5.94 1.83
C VAL A 121 1.89 -6.70 1.97
N ILE A 122 0.75 -6.11 1.60
CA ILE A 122 -0.55 -6.71 1.89
C ILE A 122 -0.83 -7.96 1.05
N THR A 123 -0.41 -7.95 -0.23
CA THR A 123 -0.55 -9.13 -1.11
C THR A 123 0.36 -10.27 -0.65
N MET A 124 1.58 -9.99 -0.19
CA MET A 124 2.44 -11.02 0.41
C MET A 124 1.83 -11.58 1.70
N MET A 125 1.31 -10.72 2.58
CA MET A 125 0.63 -11.16 3.80
C MET A 125 -0.58 -12.06 3.50
N LYS A 126 -1.36 -11.73 2.45
CA LYS A 126 -2.47 -12.56 1.97
C LYS A 126 -1.97 -13.93 1.51
N GLU A 127 -0.94 -13.96 0.66
CA GLU A 127 -0.40 -15.20 0.08
C GLU A 127 0.26 -16.12 1.12
N VAL A 128 1.04 -15.54 2.05
CA VAL A 128 1.87 -16.32 3.00
C VAL A 128 1.14 -16.62 4.31
N HIS A 129 0.35 -15.66 4.81
CA HIS A 129 -0.29 -15.75 6.14
C HIS A 129 -1.81 -15.92 6.07
N GLY A 130 -2.42 -15.90 4.87
CA GLY A 130 -3.85 -16.14 4.71
C GLY A 130 -4.73 -15.09 5.38
N VAL A 131 -4.27 -13.84 5.47
CA VAL A 131 -5.06 -12.75 6.08
C VAL A 131 -6.36 -12.53 5.31
N ASN A 132 -7.48 -12.49 6.03
CA ASN A 132 -8.79 -12.30 5.41
C ASN A 132 -9.02 -10.83 4.99
N GLU A 133 -10.05 -10.58 4.18
CA GLU A 133 -10.36 -9.25 3.65
C GLU A 133 -10.53 -8.19 4.74
N ASN A 134 -11.23 -8.51 5.84
CA ASN A 134 -11.40 -7.58 6.96
C ASN A 134 -10.05 -7.18 7.58
N GLN A 135 -9.13 -8.12 7.75
CA GLN A 135 -7.78 -7.84 8.24
C GLN A 135 -6.99 -6.97 7.25
N GLN A 136 -7.17 -7.19 5.95
CA GLN A 136 -6.49 -6.40 4.92
C GLN A 136 -7.02 -4.97 4.85
N VAL A 137 -8.33 -4.79 4.92
CA VAL A 137 -8.95 -3.46 4.95
C VAL A 137 -8.57 -2.73 6.24
N ASN A 138 -8.54 -3.41 7.39
CA ASN A 138 -8.08 -2.83 8.65
C ASN A 138 -6.60 -2.44 8.62
N PHE A 139 -5.75 -3.20 7.91
CA PHE A 139 -4.36 -2.81 7.64
C PHE A 139 -4.31 -1.47 6.90
N LEU A 140 -5.11 -1.29 5.85
CA LEU A 140 -5.15 -0.05 5.09
C LEU A 140 -5.65 1.14 5.93
N PHE A 141 -6.67 0.96 6.77
CA PHE A 141 -7.10 2.01 7.70
C PHE A 141 -6.02 2.35 8.74
N THR A 142 -5.30 1.34 9.23
CA THR A 142 -4.19 1.56 10.17
C THR A 142 -3.05 2.34 9.51
N ALA A 143 -2.68 1.98 8.27
CA ALA A 143 -1.70 2.71 7.48
C ALA A 143 -2.16 4.15 7.21
N GLY A 144 -3.44 4.35 6.88
CA GLY A 144 -4.04 5.67 6.70
C GLY A 144 -3.99 6.54 7.96
N ALA A 145 -4.23 5.95 9.14
CA ALA A 145 -4.13 6.66 10.42
C ALA A 145 -2.72 7.19 10.67
N VAL A 146 -1.70 6.32 10.51
CA VAL A 146 -0.29 6.70 10.67
C VAL A 146 0.10 7.74 9.61
N GLY A 147 -0.28 7.52 8.35
CA GLY A 147 -0.04 8.46 7.27
C GLY A 147 -0.64 9.84 7.53
N LEU A 148 -1.87 9.91 8.07
CA LEU A 148 -2.52 11.17 8.43
C LEU A 148 -1.77 11.90 9.55
N ALA A 149 -1.29 11.19 10.57
CA ALA A 149 -0.49 11.82 11.62
C ALA A 149 0.80 12.41 11.05
N ILE A 150 1.55 11.64 10.26
CA ILE A 150 2.80 12.13 9.64
C ILE A 150 2.51 13.33 8.72
N ALA A 151 1.46 13.25 7.90
CA ALA A 151 1.01 14.31 7.00
C ALA A 151 0.65 15.63 7.70
N ASN A 152 0.16 15.57 8.93
CA ASN A 152 -0.15 16.75 9.72
C ASN A 152 1.10 17.47 10.25
N GLN A 153 2.27 16.82 10.22
CA GLN A 153 3.54 17.36 10.72
C GLN A 153 4.63 17.51 9.64
N ALA A 154 4.45 16.92 8.46
CA ALA A 154 5.41 16.93 7.37
C ALA A 154 4.72 17.05 6.00
N SER A 155 5.43 17.59 5.00
CA SER A 155 4.93 17.63 3.62
C SER A 155 4.89 16.20 3.04
N ILE A 156 3.80 15.87 2.35
CA ILE A 156 3.58 14.56 1.67
C ILE A 156 3.99 14.62 0.18
N SER A 157 4.55 15.75 -0.27
CA SER A 157 4.98 15.90 -1.66
C SER A 157 6.46 15.56 -1.77
N GLY A 158 6.81 14.59 -2.61
CA GLY A 158 8.21 14.34 -2.97
C GLY A 158 8.86 15.54 -3.65
N ALA A 159 8.07 16.42 -4.27
CA ALA A 159 8.55 17.68 -4.84
C ALA A 159 8.98 18.70 -3.77
N GLN A 160 8.48 18.61 -2.53
CA GLN A 160 8.89 19.47 -1.41
C GLN A 160 9.81 18.75 -0.41
N GLY A 161 9.64 17.45 -0.24
CA GLY A 161 10.25 16.67 0.84
C GLY A 161 11.13 15.51 0.40
N GLY A 162 11.33 15.28 -0.91
CA GLY A 162 12.13 14.17 -1.44
C GLY A 162 11.46 12.79 -1.34
N CYS A 163 12.16 11.72 -1.74
CA CYS A 163 11.61 10.35 -1.75
C CYS A 163 11.19 9.85 -0.35
N GLN A 164 11.86 10.34 0.70
CA GLN A 164 11.49 10.11 2.09
C GLN A 164 10.10 10.64 2.45
N ALA A 165 9.59 11.62 1.71
CA ALA A 165 8.26 12.19 1.88
C ALA A 165 7.15 11.43 1.13
N GLU A 166 7.51 10.43 0.32
CA GLU A 166 6.54 9.59 -0.42
C GLU A 166 6.70 8.12 -0.02
N VAL A 167 7.85 7.52 -0.34
CA VAL A 167 8.12 6.10 -0.06
C VAL A 167 8.31 5.86 1.44
N GLY A 168 8.94 6.81 2.15
CA GLY A 168 9.16 6.70 3.60
C GLY A 168 7.91 6.89 4.46
N PHE A 169 6.80 7.34 3.88
CA PHE A 169 5.51 7.49 4.55
C PHE A 169 4.70 6.19 4.61
N CYS A 170 5.09 5.19 3.82
CA CYS A 170 4.37 3.92 3.65
C CYS A 170 4.88 2.82 4.59
#